data_AF-A0A426TYE7-F1
#
_entry.id   AF-A0A426TYE7-F1
#
_cell.length_a   1.000
_cell.length_b   1.000
_cell.length_c   1.000
_cell.angle_alpha   90.00
_cell.angle_beta   90.00
_cell.angle_gamma   90.00
#
_symmetry.space_group_name_H-M   'P 1'
#
loop_
_entity.id
_entity.type
_entity.pdbx_description
1 polymer ?
#
loop_
_entity_poly.entity_id
_entity_poly.type
_entity_poly.pdbx_seq_one_letter_code
_entity_poly.pdbx_strand_id
1 'polypeptide(L)'
;MAARRDEEEDVAVTTQRSWLPLALVGGLVVLAGVIALLLTGGLGGSTVAVVTPTATPGAEEGGVAHGGLNPDGPPVGAVSVAEARALFDAGTAIFIDVRAGNAFTLGHIPGALTITSHDLYAQMDQAAAGTVFIAYGDAERPDAGMRGAQIFMELGYPPMVALDGGFEAWVAAGHPVERESERAEER
;
A
#
# COMPACT_ATOMS: atom_id res chain seq x y z
N MET A 1 -41.04 -80.23 -7.21
CA MET A 1 -41.44 -79.37 -6.07
C MET A 1 -40.54 -78.14 -6.16
N ALA A 2 -40.95 -77.17 -6.98
CA ALA A 2 -41.48 -75.87 -6.55
C ALA A 2 -40.54 -75.10 -5.60
N ALA A 3 -40.26 -73.82 -5.71
CA ALA A 3 -40.40 -72.76 -6.71
C ALA A 3 -40.01 -71.47 -5.95
N ARG A 4 -39.45 -70.49 -6.68
CA ARG A 4 -39.41 -69.04 -6.38
C ARG A 4 -38.68 -68.50 -5.14
N ARG A 5 -37.67 -67.67 -5.40
CA ARG A 5 -37.76 -66.19 -5.52
C ARG A 5 -36.45 -65.72 -6.17
N ASP A 6 -36.49 -65.19 -7.40
CA ASP A 6 -36.74 -63.76 -7.74
C ASP A 6 -35.63 -62.90 -7.09
N GLU A 7 -34.57 -62.54 -7.82
CA GLU A 7 -34.47 -61.42 -8.79
C GLU A 7 -34.22 -60.06 -8.13
N GLU A 8 -33.59 -59.19 -8.93
CA GLU A 8 -33.18 -57.78 -8.72
C GLU A 8 -31.77 -57.58 -8.12
N GLU A 9 -30.76 -57.36 -8.98
CA GLU A 9 -30.44 -56.15 -9.76
C GLU A 9 -29.53 -55.22 -8.93
N ASP A 10 -28.23 -55.21 -9.20
CA ASP A 10 -27.58 -54.46 -10.29
C ASP A 10 -27.52 -52.97 -9.98
N VAL A 11 -26.37 -52.50 -9.46
CA VAL A 11 -25.81 -51.22 -9.90
C VAL A 11 -24.28 -51.32 -9.82
N ALA A 12 -23.68 -51.75 -10.92
CA ALA A 12 -22.29 -51.45 -11.22
C ALA A 12 -22.13 -49.93 -11.45
N VAL A 13 -21.49 -49.21 -10.53
CA VAL A 13 -20.97 -47.88 -10.83
C VAL A 13 -19.53 -48.00 -11.32
N THR A 14 -19.44 -48.37 -12.59
CA THR A 14 -18.36 -47.96 -13.48
C THR A 14 -18.47 -46.45 -13.68
N THR A 15 -17.38 -45.69 -13.48
CA THR A 15 -16.94 -44.63 -14.40
C THR A 15 -15.64 -44.00 -13.90
N GLN A 16 -14.56 -44.49 -14.47
CA GLN A 16 -13.34 -43.74 -14.70
C GLN A 16 -13.67 -42.56 -15.63
N ARG A 17 -13.58 -41.31 -15.14
CA ARG A 17 -13.60 -40.11 -15.99
C ARG A 17 -12.23 -39.46 -15.99
N SER A 18 -11.35 -40.00 -16.82
CA SER A 18 -10.24 -39.26 -17.39
C SER A 18 -10.78 -38.21 -18.38
N TRP A 19 -10.30 -36.96 -18.32
CA TRP A 19 -9.88 -36.10 -19.46
C TRP A 19 -9.75 -34.60 -19.08
N LEU A 20 -8.48 -34.17 -18.99
CA LEU A 20 -7.78 -32.99 -19.57
C LEU A 20 -8.30 -31.52 -19.49
N PRO A 21 -7.37 -30.53 -19.63
CA PRO A 21 -7.49 -29.12 -19.24
C PRO A 21 -7.60 -28.11 -20.42
N LEU A 22 -7.61 -26.81 -20.04
CA LEU A 22 -7.37 -25.57 -20.82
C LEU A 22 -8.43 -25.11 -21.85
N ALA A 23 -8.86 -23.85 -21.66
CA ALA A 23 -8.93 -22.74 -22.64
C ALA A 23 -10.14 -21.84 -22.31
N LEU A 24 -9.94 -20.62 -21.79
CA LEU A 24 -9.63 -19.36 -22.51
C LEU A 24 -10.87 -18.65 -23.09
N VAL A 25 -10.84 -17.32 -22.91
CA VAL A 25 -11.41 -16.24 -23.73
C VAL A 25 -12.60 -15.46 -23.14
N GLY A 26 -12.31 -14.21 -22.76
CA GLY A 26 -12.86 -13.06 -23.50
C GLY A 26 -13.40 -11.90 -22.66
N GLY A 27 -12.78 -10.72 -22.76
CA GLY A 27 -13.49 -9.47 -22.41
C GLY A 27 -12.67 -8.24 -21.99
N LEU A 28 -11.71 -7.82 -22.81
CA LEU A 28 -11.19 -6.44 -22.85
C LEU A 28 -12.36 -5.42 -23.06
N VAL A 29 -12.15 -4.12 -22.72
CA VAL A 29 -12.87 -2.86 -23.12
C VAL A 29 -13.51 -2.17 -21.89
N VAL A 30 -13.22 -0.90 -21.49
CA VAL A 30 -13.00 0.35 -22.23
C VAL A 30 -12.03 1.30 -21.48
N LEU A 31 -11.11 1.86 -22.26
CA LEU A 31 -10.32 3.07 -22.03
C LEU A 31 -11.14 4.30 -22.47
N ALA A 32 -11.37 5.32 -21.62
CA ALA A 32 -11.59 6.72 -22.02
C ALA A 32 -11.97 7.62 -20.83
N GLY A 33 -11.23 8.70 -20.62
CA GLY A 33 -11.62 9.77 -19.69
C GLY A 33 -10.63 10.93 -19.62
N VAL A 34 -9.98 11.28 -20.74
CA VAL A 34 -9.08 12.42 -20.86
C VAL A 34 -9.58 13.31 -22.00
N ILE A 35 -9.73 14.62 -21.69
CA ILE A 35 -9.80 15.81 -22.57
C ILE A 35 -11.18 16.47 -22.85
N ALA A 36 -11.33 17.61 -22.16
CA ALA A 36 -11.75 18.95 -22.59
C ALA A 36 -13.21 19.28 -22.97
N LEU A 37 -13.74 20.30 -22.28
CA LEU A 37 -14.34 21.44 -22.97
C LEU A 37 -14.22 22.74 -22.16
N LEU A 38 -13.41 23.66 -22.68
CA LEU A 38 -13.40 25.09 -22.41
C LEU A 38 -14.64 25.74 -23.06
N LEU A 39 -15.30 26.70 -22.39
CA LEU A 39 -15.37 28.11 -22.81
C LEU A 39 -16.49 28.93 -22.12
N THR A 40 -16.09 30.15 -21.75
CA THR A 40 -16.84 31.41 -21.61
C THR A 40 -17.70 31.71 -20.37
N GLY A 41 -17.20 32.67 -19.58
CA GLY A 41 -18.03 33.70 -18.95
C GLY A 41 -17.51 34.20 -17.60
N GLY A 42 -16.99 35.43 -17.54
CA GLY A 42 -16.86 36.13 -16.26
C GLY A 42 -15.76 37.17 -16.15
N LEU A 43 -15.95 38.33 -16.78
CA LEU A 43 -15.24 39.56 -16.45
C LEU A 43 -15.62 40.00 -15.03
N GLY A 44 -14.63 40.19 -14.16
CA GLY A 44 -14.83 40.73 -12.82
C GLY A 44 -13.51 41.25 -12.29
N GLY A 45 -13.26 42.54 -12.51
CA GLY A 45 -12.06 43.21 -12.02
C GLY A 45 -12.00 43.23 -10.50
N SER A 46 -10.80 43.04 -9.96
CA SER A 46 -10.40 43.54 -8.65
C SER A 46 -8.89 43.72 -8.68
N THR A 47 -8.47 44.98 -8.62
CA THR A 47 -7.07 45.39 -8.50
C THR A 47 -6.55 44.96 -7.13
N VAL A 48 -5.69 43.95 -7.08
CA VAL A 48 -4.91 43.64 -5.88
C VAL A 48 -3.65 44.49 -5.89
N ALA A 49 -3.48 45.25 -4.81
CA ALA A 49 -2.39 46.18 -4.60
C ALA A 49 -1.01 45.49 -4.73
N VAL A 50 -0.11 46.15 -5.45
CA VAL A 50 1.32 45.85 -5.40
C VAL A 50 1.81 46.23 -4.01
N VAL A 51 2.00 45.23 -3.15
CA VAL A 51 2.77 45.37 -1.92
C VAL A 51 4.15 44.82 -2.22
N THR A 52 5.14 45.70 -2.27
CA THR A 52 6.55 45.32 -2.25
C THR A 52 6.95 44.95 -0.83
N PRO A 53 7.34 43.70 -0.53
CA PRO A 53 8.21 43.47 0.60
C PRO A 53 9.65 43.77 0.17
N THR A 54 10.24 44.79 0.80
CA THR A 54 11.69 44.90 0.95
C THR A 54 12.17 43.66 1.69
N ALA A 55 12.71 42.68 0.97
CA ALA A 55 13.43 41.56 1.58
C ALA A 55 14.91 41.93 1.69
N THR A 56 15.27 42.32 2.91
CA THR A 56 16.64 42.40 3.43
C THR A 56 17.38 41.08 3.19
N PRO A 57 18.61 41.06 2.63
CA PRO A 57 19.42 39.86 2.63
C PRO A 57 20.08 39.75 4.01
N GLY A 58 19.73 38.72 4.77
CA GLY A 58 20.32 38.53 6.09
C GLY A 58 19.60 37.48 6.93
N ALA A 59 19.79 36.22 6.57
CA ALA A 59 19.80 35.10 7.51
C ALA A 59 20.40 33.88 6.81
N GLU A 60 21.72 33.82 6.82
CA GLU A 60 22.45 32.57 6.65
C GLU A 60 22.19 31.70 7.89
N GLU A 61 21.84 30.45 7.62
CA GLU A 61 22.04 29.18 8.34
C GLU A 61 22.03 29.11 9.88
N GLY A 62 21.33 28.07 10.37
CA GLY A 62 21.65 27.47 11.67
C GLY A 62 20.49 26.83 12.41
N GLY A 63 19.68 25.98 11.76
CA GLY A 63 18.66 25.19 12.45
C GLY A 63 18.44 23.86 11.75
N VAL A 64 19.09 22.81 12.23
CA VAL A 64 18.81 21.42 11.84
C VAL A 64 17.41 21.04 12.32
N ALA A 65 16.39 21.44 11.57
CA ALA A 65 15.11 20.76 11.58
C ALA A 65 15.32 19.45 10.81
N HIS A 66 14.97 18.29 11.39
CA HIS A 66 14.88 17.06 10.61
C HIS A 66 13.70 17.17 9.64
N GLY A 67 14.00 17.79 8.50
CA GLY A 67 13.40 17.68 7.17
C GLY A 67 11.92 17.35 7.09
N GLY A 68 11.10 18.37 6.89
CA GLY A 68 9.83 18.21 6.17
C GLY A 68 10.04 17.64 4.76
N LEU A 69 8.96 17.48 4.02
CA LEU A 69 9.02 17.00 2.63
C LEU A 69 9.96 17.89 1.80
N ASN A 70 10.86 17.25 1.04
CA ASN A 70 11.72 17.90 0.09
C ASN A 70 10.86 18.36 -1.11
N PRO A 71 10.73 19.67 -1.38
CA PRO A 71 9.90 20.16 -2.49
C PRO A 71 10.46 19.78 -3.87
N ASP A 72 11.78 19.55 -3.95
CA ASP A 72 12.48 19.14 -5.17
C ASP A 72 12.63 17.61 -5.28
N GLY A 73 12.14 16.87 -4.27
CA GLY A 73 12.20 15.41 -4.21
C GLY A 73 11.12 14.74 -5.04
N PRO A 74 11.17 13.40 -5.18
CA PRO A 74 10.10 12.65 -5.83
C PRO A 74 8.77 12.88 -5.09
N PRO A 75 7.65 13.07 -5.82
CA PRO A 75 6.35 13.26 -5.20
C PRO A 75 5.90 11.95 -4.54
N VAL A 76 5.30 12.07 -3.35
CA VAL A 76 4.75 10.93 -2.61
C VAL A 76 3.23 11.02 -2.62
N GLY A 77 2.58 10.00 -3.16
CA GLY A 77 1.14 9.83 -3.02
C GLY A 77 0.78 9.23 -1.66
N ALA A 78 -0.48 9.36 -1.27
CA ALA A 78 -1.02 8.67 -0.10
C ALA A 78 -2.17 7.74 -0.50
N VAL A 79 -2.37 6.70 0.30
CA VAL A 79 -3.48 5.75 0.17
C VAL A 79 -4.28 5.74 1.46
N SER A 80 -5.61 5.64 1.31
CA SER A 80 -6.50 5.51 2.46
C SER A 80 -6.32 4.15 3.16
N VAL A 81 -6.74 4.08 4.43
CA VAL A 81 -6.75 2.80 5.19
C VAL A 81 -7.57 1.73 4.46
N ALA A 82 -8.69 2.09 3.84
CA ALA A 82 -9.54 1.14 3.12
C ALA A 82 -8.85 0.58 1.86
N GLU A 83 -8.15 1.42 1.09
CA GLU A 83 -7.39 0.99 -0.09
C GLU A 83 -6.18 0.14 0.32
N ALA A 84 -5.44 0.58 1.34
CA ALA A 84 -4.32 -0.18 1.89
C ALA A 84 -4.77 -1.56 2.39
N ARG A 85 -5.95 -1.63 3.02
CA ARG A 85 -6.55 -2.89 3.46
C ARG A 85 -6.88 -3.81 2.29
N ALA A 86 -7.45 -3.28 1.21
CA ALA A 86 -7.74 -4.07 0.01
C ALA A 86 -6.46 -4.66 -0.62
N LEU A 87 -5.37 -3.88 -0.66
CA LEU A 87 -4.07 -4.35 -1.15
C LEU A 87 -3.43 -5.40 -0.23
N PHE A 88 -3.60 -5.23 1.09
CA PHE A 88 -3.19 -6.21 2.08
C PHE A 88 -3.92 -7.54 1.89
N ASP A 89 -5.25 -7.53 1.80
CA ASP A 89 -6.06 -8.74 1.62
C ASP A 89 -5.77 -9.44 0.29
N ALA A 90 -5.40 -8.68 -0.75
CA ALA A 90 -4.97 -9.22 -2.04
C ALA A 90 -3.54 -9.81 -2.03
N GLY A 91 -2.76 -9.57 -0.97
CA GLY A 91 -1.35 -9.98 -0.91
C GLY A 91 -0.45 -9.22 -1.89
N THR A 92 -0.85 -8.01 -2.29
CA THR A 92 -0.13 -7.18 -3.28
C THR A 92 0.48 -5.92 -2.66
N ALA A 93 0.52 -5.82 -1.33
CA ALA A 93 1.18 -4.74 -0.61
C ALA A 93 2.32 -5.24 0.27
N ILE A 94 3.40 -4.48 0.31
CA ILE A 94 4.44 -4.58 1.34
C ILE A 94 4.41 -3.27 2.13
N PHE A 95 4.25 -3.38 3.44
CA PHE A 95 4.21 -2.24 4.34
C PHE A 95 5.61 -1.96 4.89
N ILE A 96 5.96 -0.68 5.03
CA ILE A 96 7.24 -0.22 5.54
C ILE A 96 6.98 0.63 6.79
N ASP A 97 7.36 0.09 7.94
CA ASP A 97 7.27 0.78 9.22
C ASP A 97 8.47 1.72 9.38
N VAL A 98 8.20 3.03 9.33
CA VAL A 98 9.23 4.08 9.48
C VAL A 98 9.31 4.65 10.90
N ARG A 99 8.63 4.00 11.86
CA ARG A 99 8.63 4.43 13.26
C ARG A 99 9.93 4.06 13.95
N ALA A 100 10.24 4.79 15.01
CA ALA A 100 11.50 4.67 15.72
C ALA A 100 11.43 3.70 16.91
N GLY A 101 12.59 3.23 17.35
CA GLY A 101 12.75 2.51 18.60
C GLY A 101 12.06 1.14 18.59
N ASN A 102 11.27 0.86 19.64
CA ASN A 102 10.60 -0.42 19.84
C ASN A 102 9.16 -0.45 19.28
N ALA A 103 8.72 0.59 18.55
CA ALA A 103 7.36 0.68 18.03
C ALA A 103 6.97 -0.54 17.19
N PHE A 104 7.86 -0.96 16.27
CA PHE A 104 7.67 -2.16 15.45
C PHE A 104 7.47 -3.42 16.30
N THR A 105 8.37 -3.69 17.25
CA THR A 105 8.31 -4.86 18.15
C THR A 105 7.03 -4.88 19.01
N LEU A 106 6.57 -3.71 19.47
CA LEU A 106 5.34 -3.56 20.28
C LEU A 106 4.06 -3.80 19.47
N GLY A 107 4.11 -3.61 18.15
CA GLY A 107 3.02 -3.93 17.24
C GLY A 107 3.21 -3.27 15.89
N HIS A 108 3.08 -4.02 14.82
CA HIS A 108 3.20 -3.55 13.43
C HIS A 108 2.15 -4.18 12.52
N ILE A 109 1.97 -3.62 11.33
CA ILE A 109 1.13 -4.25 10.30
C ILE A 109 1.75 -5.62 9.92
N PRO A 110 0.98 -6.72 9.87
CA PRO A 110 1.51 -8.04 9.56
C PRO A 110 2.33 -8.07 8.27
N GLY A 111 3.48 -8.73 8.31
CA GLY A 111 4.40 -8.78 7.16
C GLY A 111 5.12 -7.47 6.82
N ALA A 112 4.96 -6.40 7.61
CA ALA A 112 5.69 -5.16 7.40
C ALA A 112 7.20 -5.33 7.59
N LEU A 113 7.97 -4.54 6.84
CA LEU A 113 9.40 -4.39 6.98
C LEU A 113 9.71 -3.14 7.81
N THR A 114 10.67 -3.23 8.73
CA THR A 114 11.16 -2.07 9.48
C THR A 114 12.37 -1.43 8.81
N ILE A 115 12.54 -0.12 8.93
CA ILE A 115 13.72 0.62 8.44
C ILE A 115 15.06 0.12 9.02
N THR A 116 15.03 -0.60 10.14
CA THR A 116 16.23 -1.19 10.75
C THR A 116 16.58 -2.56 10.16
N SER A 117 15.80 -3.06 9.20
CA SER A 117 16.04 -4.36 8.56
C SER A 117 17.30 -4.33 7.71
N HIS A 118 18.26 -5.20 8.01
CA HIS A 118 19.54 -5.27 7.28
C HIS A 118 19.35 -5.54 5.78
N ASP A 119 18.36 -6.35 5.41
CA ASP A 119 18.12 -6.78 4.04
C ASP A 119 16.94 -6.06 3.37
N LEU A 120 16.55 -4.88 3.87
CA LEU A 120 15.36 -4.15 3.41
C LEU A 120 15.35 -3.97 1.88
N TYR A 121 16.44 -3.47 1.31
CA TYR A 121 16.54 -3.24 -0.13
C TYR A 121 16.38 -4.54 -0.92
N ALA A 122 17.09 -5.61 -0.51
CA ALA A 122 17.03 -6.89 -1.20
C ALA A 122 15.62 -7.51 -1.17
N GLN A 123 14.90 -7.37 -0.06
CA GLN A 123 13.52 -7.86 0.05
C GLN A 123 12.56 -7.06 -0.83
N MET A 124 12.75 -5.75 -0.94
CA MET A 124 11.93 -4.90 -1.82
C MET A 124 12.26 -5.15 -3.30
N ASP A 125 13.53 -5.34 -3.65
CA ASP A 125 13.97 -5.59 -5.03
C ASP A 125 13.49 -6.96 -5.55
N GLN A 126 13.35 -7.95 -4.66
CA GLN A 126 12.83 -9.28 -4.98
C GLN A 126 11.29 -9.36 -4.95
N ALA A 127 10.60 -8.26 -4.64
CA ALA A 127 9.14 -8.26 -4.59
C ALA A 127 8.54 -8.58 -5.97
N ALA A 128 7.39 -9.24 -5.98
CA ALA A 128 6.70 -9.56 -7.22
C ALA A 128 6.33 -8.28 -8.00
N ALA A 129 6.36 -8.35 -9.32
CA ALA A 129 5.92 -7.24 -10.16
C ALA A 129 4.46 -6.85 -9.81
N GLY A 130 4.21 -5.54 -9.68
CA GLY A 130 2.91 -5.01 -9.26
C GLY A 130 2.72 -4.91 -7.74
N THR A 131 3.72 -5.26 -6.93
CA THR A 131 3.69 -5.00 -5.48
C THR A 131 3.65 -3.50 -5.21
N VAL A 132 2.74 -3.07 -4.35
CA VAL A 132 2.63 -1.70 -3.86
C VAL A 132 3.37 -1.57 -2.54
N PHE A 133 4.36 -0.69 -2.49
CA PHE A 133 5.08 -0.37 -1.27
C PHE A 133 4.37 0.78 -0.53
N ILE A 134 4.05 0.57 0.75
CA ILE A 134 3.27 1.51 1.57
C ILE A 134 4.05 1.84 2.85
N ALA A 135 4.60 3.05 2.95
CA ALA A 135 5.27 3.52 4.15
C ALA A 135 4.28 4.10 5.16
N TYR A 136 4.49 3.86 6.45
CA TYR A 136 3.64 4.41 7.51
C TYR A 136 4.43 4.79 8.75
N GLY A 137 4.02 5.89 9.38
CA GLY A 137 4.53 6.35 10.67
C GLY A 137 3.43 6.32 11.74
N ASP A 138 3.69 6.99 12.85
CA ASP A 138 2.69 7.25 13.90
C ASP A 138 1.86 8.50 13.57
N ALA A 139 0.63 8.56 14.07
CA ALA A 139 -0.29 9.68 13.93
C ALA A 139 0.23 10.97 14.60
N GLU A 140 1.13 10.83 15.58
CA GLU A 140 1.84 11.94 16.24
C GLU A 140 2.73 12.73 15.26
N ARG A 141 3.16 12.06 14.17
CA ARG A 141 3.95 12.65 13.08
C ARG A 141 3.27 12.29 11.76
N PRO A 142 2.18 12.98 11.40
CA PRO A 142 1.34 12.60 10.25
C PRO A 142 2.13 12.56 8.93
N ASP A 143 3.18 13.37 8.81
CA ASP A 143 4.04 13.41 7.62
C ASP A 143 5.15 12.34 7.61
N ALA A 144 5.34 11.57 8.69
CA ALA A 144 6.46 10.64 8.81
C ALA A 144 6.42 9.55 7.74
N GLY A 145 5.24 8.99 7.45
CA GLY A 145 5.06 8.01 6.36
C GLY A 145 5.46 8.60 5.01
N MET A 146 4.99 9.81 4.70
CA MET A 146 5.34 10.50 3.45
C MET A 146 6.84 10.82 3.38
N ARG A 147 7.43 11.31 4.47
CA ARG A 147 8.84 11.66 4.49
C ARG A 147 9.73 10.43 4.36
N GLY A 148 9.39 9.35 5.04
CA GLY A 148 10.08 8.06 4.89
C GLY A 148 10.02 7.56 3.45
N ALA A 149 8.83 7.57 2.84
CA ALA A 149 8.64 7.20 1.44
C ALA A 149 9.50 8.05 0.49
N GLN A 150 9.53 9.37 0.69
CA GLN A 150 10.34 10.26 -0.13
C GLN A 150 11.84 9.95 -0.01
N ILE A 151 12.33 9.81 1.22
CA ILE A 151 13.75 9.49 1.48
C ILE A 151 14.13 8.17 0.81
N PHE A 152 13.29 7.14 0.92
CA PHE A 152 13.55 5.87 0.26
C PHE A 152 13.65 6.03 -1.27
N MET A 153 12.72 6.76 -1.89
CA MET A 153 12.78 7.01 -3.33
C MET A 153 14.01 7.85 -3.75
N GLU A 154 14.41 8.83 -2.94
CA GLU A 154 15.65 9.60 -3.14
C GLU A 154 16.91 8.72 -3.07
N LEU A 155 16.86 7.65 -2.27
CA LEU A 155 17.93 6.65 -2.14
C LEU A 155 17.89 5.56 -3.22
N GLY A 156 16.95 5.62 -4.17
CA GLY A 156 16.84 4.66 -5.27
C GLY A 156 16.08 3.38 -4.95
N TYR A 157 15.29 3.37 -3.87
CA TYR A 157 14.34 2.29 -3.61
C TYR A 157 13.15 2.37 -4.59
N PRO A 158 12.40 1.27 -4.77
CA PRO A 158 11.19 1.28 -5.60
C PRO A 158 10.19 2.38 -5.20
N PRO A 159 9.37 2.88 -6.15
CA PRO A 159 8.33 3.86 -5.84
C PRO A 159 7.38 3.36 -4.76
N MET A 160 6.99 4.27 -3.86
CA MET A 160 6.11 3.95 -2.73
C MET A 160 5.19 5.10 -2.37
N VAL A 161 4.12 4.77 -1.66
CA VAL A 161 3.10 5.69 -1.18
C VAL A 161 3.05 5.68 0.35
N ALA A 162 2.42 6.68 0.95
CA ALA A 162 2.20 6.73 2.38
C ALA A 162 0.81 6.21 2.78
N LEU A 163 0.70 5.58 3.95
CA LEU A 163 -0.59 5.25 4.56
C LEU A 163 -1.17 6.48 5.28
N ASP A 164 -2.36 6.91 4.87
CA ASP A 164 -3.07 8.00 5.53
C ASP A 164 -3.43 7.64 6.98
N GLY A 165 -3.09 8.53 7.91
CA GLY A 165 -3.35 8.35 9.34
C GLY A 165 -2.45 7.32 10.03
N GLY A 166 -1.50 6.72 9.29
CA GLY A 166 -0.45 5.88 9.86
C GLY A 166 -0.95 4.62 10.57
N PHE A 167 -0.13 4.13 11.51
CA PHE A 167 -0.39 2.90 12.24
C PHE A 167 -1.68 2.96 13.07
N GLU A 168 -1.98 4.09 13.70
CA GLU A 168 -3.12 4.26 14.58
C GLU A 168 -4.43 4.23 13.80
N ALA A 169 -4.48 4.78 12.58
CA ALA A 169 -5.65 4.69 11.72
C ALA A 169 -5.92 3.25 11.28
N TRP A 170 -4.87 2.47 10.99
CA TRP A 170 -4.97 1.04 10.73
C TRP A 170 -5.56 0.27 11.92
N VAL A 171 -5.03 0.52 13.12
CA VAL A 171 -5.53 -0.11 14.37
C VAL A 171 -6.97 0.31 14.67
N ALA A 172 -7.30 1.60 14.52
CA ALA A 172 -8.64 2.11 14.77
C ALA A 172 -9.70 1.52 13.82
N ALA A 173 -9.30 1.14 12.61
CA ALA A 173 -10.14 0.40 11.66
C ALA A 173 -10.32 -1.09 12.00
N GLY A 174 -9.73 -1.58 13.10
CA GLY A 174 -9.83 -2.97 13.56
C GLY A 174 -9.07 -3.94 12.67
N HIS A 175 -8.05 -3.48 11.96
CA HIS A 175 -7.22 -4.32 11.10
C HIS A 175 -6.16 -5.10 11.90
N PRO A 176 -5.67 -6.23 11.38
CA PRO A 176 -4.76 -7.11 12.13
C PRO A 176 -3.40 -6.43 12.42
N VAL A 177 -2.78 -6.84 13.51
CA VAL A 177 -1.47 -6.35 14.01
C VAL A 177 -0.66 -7.55 14.47
N GLU A 178 0.62 -7.61 14.08
CA GLU A 178 1.59 -8.60 14.57
C GLU A 178 2.44 -8.00 15.69
N ARG A 179 2.79 -8.82 16.69
CA ARG A 179 3.79 -8.50 17.72
C ARG A 179 4.89 -9.54 17.73
N GLU A 180 6.11 -9.12 18.04
CA GLU A 180 7.26 -10.03 18.00
C GLU A 180 7.19 -11.15 19.04
N SER A 181 6.52 -10.91 20.18
CA SER A 181 6.24 -11.95 21.18
C SER A 181 5.41 -13.11 20.64
N GLU A 182 4.59 -12.86 19.62
CA GLU A 182 3.68 -13.86 19.02
C GLU A 182 4.41 -14.68 17.92
N ARG A 183 5.42 -14.10 17.24
CA ARG A 183 6.23 -14.80 16.21
C ARG A 183 7.17 -15.86 16.76
N ALA A 184 7.60 -15.74 18.02
CA ALA A 184 8.56 -16.64 18.64
C ALA A 184 7.94 -17.96 19.10
N GLU A 185 6.63 -18.00 19.32
CA GLU A 185 5.90 -19.19 19.78
C GLU A 185 5.47 -20.12 18.63
N GLU A 186 5.47 -19.61 17.39
CA GLU A 186 5.02 -20.34 16.19
C GLU A 186 6.15 -20.97 15.36
N ARG A 187 7.42 -20.86 15.82
CA ARG A 187 8.60 -21.49 15.23
C ARG A 187 9.15 -22.61 16.10
#